data_AF-C0L080-F1
#
_entry.id   AF-C0L080-F1
#
_cell.length_a   1.000
_cell.length_b   1.000
_cell.length_c   1.000
_cell.angle_alpha   90.00
_cell.angle_beta   90.00
_cell.angle_gamma   90.00
#
_symmetry.space_group_name_H-M   'P 1'
#
loop_
_entity.id
_entity.type
_entity.pdbx_description
1 polymer ?
#
loop_
_entity_poly.entity_id
_entity_poly.type
_entity_poly.pdbx_seq_one_letter_code
_entity_poly.pdbx_strand_id
1 'polypeptide(L)'
;ETGATMIESGRYKKIIVAGADKMSSIVDYEDRNTCILFGDGAGAVLLEKTETEYGLMKSILKTDGSGTESLIVPAGGSKFPASMQSILHKKHFITQEGSFVFKRAVEAMSSVSRDVLISNGLDTDEIDWVIPHQANLRIINAVS
;
A
#
# COMPACT_ATOMS: atom_id res chain seq x y z
N GLU A 1 6.02 6.34 9.44
CA GLU A 1 6.25 6.00 10.85
C GLU A 1 7.71 5.66 11.13
N THR A 2 8.27 4.52 10.67
CA THR A 2 9.65 4.10 11.02
C THR A 2 10.71 5.18 10.83
N GLY A 3 10.72 5.87 9.67
CA GLY A 3 11.66 6.97 9.42
C GLY A 3 11.47 8.17 10.36
N ALA A 4 10.22 8.51 10.71
CA ALA A 4 9.93 9.59 11.65
C ALA A 4 10.44 9.22 13.06
N THR A 5 10.14 8.02 13.55
CA THR A 5 10.60 7.54 14.87
C THR A 5 12.13 7.49 14.97
N MET A 6 12.82 7.13 13.88
CA MET A 6 14.29 7.16 13.85
C MET A 6 14.85 8.58 14.01
N ILE A 7 14.20 9.58 13.42
CA ILE A 7 14.58 11.01 13.57
C ILE A 7 14.21 11.52 14.97
N GLU A 8 13.01 11.23 15.45
CA GLU A 8 12.51 11.61 16.78
C GLU A 8 13.39 11.07 17.91
N SER A 9 13.96 9.86 17.73
CA SER A 9 14.91 9.27 18.69
C SER A 9 16.23 10.05 18.83
N GLY A 10 16.51 11.01 17.93
CA GLY A 10 17.75 11.78 17.88
C GLY A 10 18.94 11.03 17.27
N ARG A 11 18.79 9.74 16.92
CA ARG A 11 19.86 8.93 16.32
C ARG A 11 20.22 9.36 14.89
N TYR A 12 19.23 9.81 14.13
CA TYR A 12 19.40 10.22 12.73
C TYR A 12 18.85 11.63 12.54
N LYS A 13 19.54 12.43 11.71
CA LYS A 13 19.10 13.80 11.39
C LYS A 13 18.27 13.87 10.12
N LYS A 14 18.65 13.07 9.12
CA LYS A 14 18.06 13.04 7.79
C LYS A 14 17.94 11.59 7.33
N ILE A 15 16.79 11.22 6.77
CA ILE A 15 16.52 9.87 6.27
C ILE A 15 15.86 9.98 4.90
N ILE A 16 16.36 9.23 3.91
CA ILE A 16 15.66 9.07 2.64
C ILE A 16 14.84 7.78 2.72
N VAL A 17 13.55 7.90 2.45
CA VAL A 17 12.65 6.76 2.26
C VAL A 17 12.41 6.64 0.76
N ALA A 18 12.84 5.52 0.17
CA ALA A 18 12.65 5.23 -1.24
C ALA A 18 11.83 3.95 -1.40
N GLY A 19 10.85 3.99 -2.30
CA GLY A 19 10.05 2.83 -2.70
C GLY A 19 10.08 2.72 -4.22
N ALA A 20 10.22 1.49 -4.72
CA ALA A 20 10.17 1.20 -6.15
C ALA A 20 9.58 -0.19 -6.37
N ASP A 21 8.69 -0.29 -7.35
CA ASP A 21 8.04 -1.54 -7.74
C ASP A 21 8.13 -1.72 -9.25
N LYS A 22 8.43 -2.96 -9.65
CA LYS A 22 8.45 -3.40 -11.06
C LYS A 22 7.38 -4.47 -11.29
N MET A 23 6.13 -4.11 -11.08
CA MET A 23 5.01 -5.04 -11.17
C MET A 23 4.83 -5.60 -12.58
N SER A 24 5.24 -4.86 -13.63
CA SER A 24 5.16 -5.29 -15.03
C SER A 24 5.87 -6.63 -15.30
N SER A 25 6.83 -7.01 -14.45
CA SER A 25 7.61 -8.25 -14.58
C SER A 25 6.90 -9.51 -14.05
N ILE A 26 5.84 -9.33 -13.27
CA ILE A 26 5.06 -10.40 -12.64
C ILE A 26 3.58 -10.32 -13.02
N VAL A 27 3.25 -9.66 -14.11
CA VAL A 27 1.90 -9.59 -14.69
C VAL A 27 1.74 -10.63 -15.80
N ASP A 28 0.63 -11.36 -15.79
CA ASP A 28 0.23 -12.20 -16.93
C ASP A 28 -0.52 -11.34 -17.95
N TYR A 29 0.10 -11.04 -19.09
CA TYR A 29 -0.51 -10.21 -20.13
C TYR A 29 -1.69 -10.88 -20.83
N GLU A 30 -1.91 -12.19 -20.63
CA GLU A 30 -3.11 -12.89 -21.09
C GLU A 30 -4.30 -12.69 -20.12
N ASP A 31 -4.07 -12.29 -18.87
CA ASP A 31 -5.12 -11.98 -17.90
C ASP A 31 -5.49 -10.50 -17.91
N ARG A 32 -6.58 -10.17 -18.62
CA ARG A 32 -7.11 -8.80 -18.71
C ARG A 32 -7.56 -8.22 -17.36
N ASN A 33 -7.79 -9.04 -16.33
CA ASN A 33 -8.23 -8.53 -15.03
C ASN A 33 -7.11 -7.84 -14.27
N THR A 34 -5.86 -8.26 -14.49
CA THR A 34 -4.67 -7.74 -13.79
C THR A 34 -3.78 -6.91 -14.69
N CYS A 35 -3.65 -7.24 -15.98
CA CYS A 35 -2.64 -6.62 -16.86
C CYS A 35 -2.89 -5.14 -17.20
N ILE A 36 -4.09 -4.64 -16.97
CA ILE A 36 -4.44 -3.21 -17.15
C ILE A 36 -4.26 -2.38 -15.87
N LEU A 37 -3.97 -3.02 -14.74
CA LEU A 37 -3.95 -2.36 -13.43
C LEU A 37 -2.54 -2.02 -12.96
N PHE A 38 -1.59 -2.92 -13.20
CA PHE A 38 -0.25 -2.82 -12.63
C PHE A 38 0.73 -2.13 -13.57
N GLY A 39 1.56 -1.25 -13.00
CA GLY A 39 2.64 -0.57 -13.69
C GLY A 39 3.91 -0.54 -12.84
N ASP A 40 4.95 0.05 -13.40
CA ASP A 40 6.23 0.25 -12.72
C ASP A 40 6.33 1.68 -12.22
N GLY A 41 6.95 1.88 -11.06
CA GLY A 41 7.07 3.20 -10.47
C GLY A 41 8.13 3.24 -9.37
N ALA A 42 8.64 4.43 -9.12
CA ALA A 42 9.55 4.70 -8.02
C ALA A 42 9.34 6.11 -7.48
N GLY A 43 9.61 6.30 -6.20
CA GLY A 43 9.55 7.59 -5.54
C GLY A 43 10.44 7.62 -4.31
N ALA A 44 10.85 8.82 -3.91
CA ALA A 44 11.63 9.01 -2.70
C ALA A 44 11.25 10.31 -1.99
N VAL A 45 11.37 10.30 -0.67
CA VAL A 45 11.12 11.45 0.20
C VAL A 45 12.30 11.59 1.16
N LEU A 46 12.78 12.81 1.34
CA LEU A 46 13.72 13.16 2.40
C LEU A 46 12.92 13.57 3.64
N LEU A 47 13.14 12.87 4.75
CA LEU A 47 12.64 13.21 6.06
C LEU A 47 13.73 13.92 6.85
N GLU A 48 13.37 15.02 7.49
CA GLU A 48 14.21 15.79 8.39
C GLU A 48 13.36 16.28 9.56
N LYS A 49 14.00 16.49 10.71
CA LYS A 49 13.34 17.13 11.85
C LYS A 49 12.92 18.55 11.44
N THR A 50 11.73 18.95 11.85
CA THR A 50 11.26 20.32 11.76
C THR A 50 11.21 20.98 13.14
N GLU A 51 11.36 22.30 13.17
CA GLU A 51 11.18 23.14 14.35
C GLU A 51 9.83 23.87 14.35
N THR A 52 9.05 23.73 13.28
CA THR A 52 7.70 24.26 13.17
C THR A 52 6.66 23.31 13.77
N GLU A 53 5.42 23.78 13.89
CA GLU A 53 4.27 22.96 14.30
C GLU A 53 3.82 21.90 13.28
N TYR A 54 4.25 22.02 12.02
CA TYR A 54 3.96 21.02 10.99
C TYR A 54 4.77 19.73 11.18
N GLY A 55 4.19 18.58 10.85
CA GLY A 55 4.89 17.30 10.92
C GLY A 55 3.94 16.11 10.85
N LEU A 56 4.47 14.92 11.12
CA LEU A 56 3.65 13.73 11.30
C LEU A 56 2.91 13.82 12.64
N MET A 57 1.58 13.75 12.64
CA MET A 57 0.77 13.79 13.87
C MET A 57 0.59 12.39 14.48
N LYS A 58 -0.20 11.53 13.81
CA LYS A 58 -0.41 10.13 14.22
C LYS A 58 -0.48 9.22 13.02
N SER A 59 0.03 8.01 13.19
CA SER A 59 -0.14 6.89 12.24
C SER A 59 -0.91 5.76 12.89
N ILE A 60 -1.78 5.11 12.11
CA ILE A 60 -2.46 3.88 12.49
C ILE A 60 -2.17 2.86 11.40
N LEU A 61 -1.61 1.71 11.78
CA LEU A 61 -1.38 0.58 10.89
C LEU A 61 -2.19 -0.62 11.40
N LYS A 62 -2.90 -1.27 10.47
CA LYS A 62 -3.67 -2.48 10.74
C LYS A 62 -3.36 -3.52 9.67
N THR A 63 -3.38 -4.79 10.05
CA THR A 63 -3.15 -5.92 9.14
C THR A 63 -4.19 -7.00 9.40
N ASP A 64 -4.76 -7.53 8.32
CA ASP A 64 -5.62 -8.71 8.32
C ASP A 64 -5.10 -9.69 7.26
N GLY A 65 -4.59 -10.84 7.72
CA GLY A 65 -4.03 -11.87 6.86
C GLY A 65 -5.08 -12.76 6.18
N SER A 66 -6.35 -12.66 6.57
CA SER A 66 -7.42 -13.53 6.04
C SER A 66 -7.65 -13.35 4.54
N GLY A 67 -7.31 -12.17 3.98
CA GLY A 67 -7.44 -11.85 2.55
C GLY A 67 -6.23 -12.19 1.68
N THR A 68 -5.22 -12.91 2.20
CA THR A 68 -3.96 -13.16 1.50
C THR A 68 -4.16 -13.80 0.11
N GLU A 69 -5.06 -14.78 0.01
CA GLU A 69 -5.31 -15.49 -1.26
C GLU A 69 -6.00 -14.61 -2.33
N SER A 70 -6.57 -13.46 -1.94
CA SER A 70 -7.25 -12.54 -2.86
C SER A 70 -6.29 -11.58 -3.57
N LEU A 71 -5.01 -11.50 -3.18
CA LEU A 71 -3.97 -10.76 -3.88
C LEU A 71 -2.60 -11.35 -3.59
N ILE A 72 -2.07 -12.18 -4.49
CA ILE A 72 -0.87 -12.97 -4.23
C ILE A 72 -0.10 -13.30 -5.52
N VAL A 73 1.22 -13.49 -5.39
CA VAL A 73 2.05 -14.23 -6.34
C VAL A 73 2.30 -15.63 -5.76
N PRO A 74 1.65 -16.70 -6.27
CA PRO A 74 1.66 -18.00 -5.60
C PRO A 74 3.02 -18.71 -5.53
N ALA A 75 3.91 -18.48 -6.50
CA ALA A 75 5.20 -19.16 -6.67
C ALA A 75 6.40 -18.21 -6.63
N GLY A 76 7.59 -18.79 -6.54
CA GLY A 76 8.88 -18.07 -6.64
C GLY A 76 9.59 -17.91 -5.30
N GLY A 77 8.90 -18.16 -4.19
CA GLY A 77 9.47 -18.22 -2.84
C GLY A 77 9.74 -19.65 -2.36
N SER A 78 10.25 -19.77 -1.13
CA SER A 78 10.54 -21.07 -0.49
C SER A 78 9.28 -21.91 -0.22
N LYS A 79 8.13 -21.27 0.02
CA LYS A 79 6.84 -21.95 0.23
C LYS A 79 6.39 -22.72 -1.02
N PHE A 80 6.67 -22.17 -2.20
CA PHE A 80 6.34 -22.81 -3.47
C PHE A 80 7.43 -22.50 -4.52
N PRO A 81 8.52 -23.28 -4.51
CA PRO A 81 9.68 -23.04 -5.38
C PRO A 81 9.36 -23.12 -6.87
N ALA A 82 10.23 -22.54 -7.68
CA ALA A 82 10.16 -22.65 -9.13
C ALA A 82 10.32 -24.12 -9.56
N SER A 83 9.40 -24.58 -10.42
CA SER A 83 9.38 -25.91 -11.01
C SER A 83 8.72 -25.84 -12.37
N MET A 84 8.92 -26.85 -13.21
CA MET A 84 8.22 -26.95 -14.50
C MET A 84 6.71 -26.83 -14.31
N GLN A 85 6.16 -27.46 -13.26
CA GLN A 85 4.73 -27.38 -12.96
C GLN A 85 4.30 -25.96 -12.59
N SER A 86 5.05 -25.23 -11.75
CA SER A 86 4.64 -23.88 -11.35
C SER A 86 4.68 -22.89 -12.51
N ILE A 87 5.60 -23.08 -13.46
CA ILE A 87 5.68 -22.30 -14.69
C ILE A 87 4.49 -22.62 -15.62
N LEU A 88 4.23 -23.90 -15.88
CA LEU A 88 3.11 -24.32 -16.76
C LEU A 88 1.75 -23.85 -16.22
N HIS A 89 1.59 -23.81 -14.90
CA HIS A 89 0.38 -23.30 -14.25
C HIS A 89 0.39 -21.79 -14.00
N LYS A 90 1.37 -21.05 -14.56
CA LYS A 90 1.44 -19.58 -14.47
C LYS A 90 1.44 -19.02 -13.04
N LYS A 91 1.93 -19.79 -12.06
CA LYS A 91 1.88 -19.43 -10.64
C LYS A 91 2.89 -18.35 -10.22
N HIS A 92 3.70 -17.86 -11.15
CA HIS A 92 4.70 -16.80 -10.91
C HIS A 92 4.17 -15.40 -11.24
N PHE A 93 2.90 -15.29 -11.66
CA PHE A 93 2.24 -14.02 -11.89
C PHE A 93 1.35 -13.62 -10.72
N ILE A 94 1.10 -12.33 -10.59
CA ILE A 94 0.15 -11.78 -9.64
C ILE A 94 -1.27 -12.20 -9.99
N THR A 95 -1.99 -12.68 -8.99
CA THR A 95 -3.41 -13.03 -9.09
C THR A 95 -4.19 -12.16 -8.12
N GLN A 96 -5.37 -11.71 -8.55
CA GLN A 96 -6.21 -10.82 -7.75
C GLN A 96 -7.70 -11.16 -7.88
N GLU A 97 -8.38 -11.27 -6.75
CA GLU A 97 -9.84 -11.27 -6.70
C GLU A 97 -10.35 -9.82 -6.52
N GLY A 98 -10.53 -9.12 -7.64
CA GLY A 98 -10.75 -7.67 -7.64
C GLY A 98 -11.96 -7.18 -6.82
N SER A 99 -13.05 -7.94 -6.79
CA SER A 99 -14.26 -7.64 -6.02
C SER A 99 -13.99 -7.61 -4.51
N PHE A 100 -13.36 -8.65 -4.00
CA PHE A 100 -13.03 -8.76 -2.59
C PHE A 100 -12.02 -7.69 -2.18
N VAL A 101 -10.94 -7.53 -2.95
CA VAL A 101 -9.90 -6.52 -2.68
C VAL A 101 -10.50 -5.12 -2.66
N PHE A 102 -11.35 -4.78 -3.63
CA PHE A 102 -12.03 -3.47 -3.67
C PHE A 102 -12.88 -3.22 -2.42
N LYS A 103 -13.78 -4.15 -2.08
CA LYS A 103 -14.70 -3.99 -0.95
C LYS A 103 -13.94 -3.85 0.37
N ARG A 104 -12.88 -4.63 0.55
CA ARG A 104 -12.07 -4.62 1.77
C ARG A 104 -11.20 -3.38 1.87
N ALA A 105 -10.63 -2.93 0.75
CA ALA A 105 -9.85 -1.69 0.70
C ALA A 105 -10.71 -0.48 1.08
N VAL A 106 -11.91 -0.33 0.51
CA VAL A 106 -12.82 0.79 0.82
C VAL A 106 -13.21 0.77 2.30
N GLU A 107 -13.69 -0.37 2.82
CA GLU A 107 -14.11 -0.48 4.22
C GLU A 107 -12.94 -0.19 5.20
N ALA A 108 -11.77 -0.77 4.94
CA ALA A 108 -10.61 -0.60 5.79
C ALA A 108 -10.08 0.84 5.78
N MET A 109 -9.98 1.47 4.60
CA MET A 109 -9.51 2.86 4.51
C MET A 109 -10.50 3.83 5.15
N SER A 110 -11.81 3.70 4.91
CA SER A 110 -12.80 4.55 5.57
C SER A 110 -12.75 4.40 7.10
N SER A 111 -12.61 3.17 7.61
CA SER A 111 -12.47 2.93 9.06
C SER A 111 -11.19 3.54 9.62
N VAL A 112 -10.04 3.30 9.00
CA VAL A 112 -8.74 3.79 9.52
C VAL A 112 -8.64 5.32 9.41
N SER A 113 -9.16 5.92 8.33
CA SER A 113 -9.23 7.38 8.19
C SER A 113 -10.09 8.00 9.30
N ARG A 114 -11.23 7.39 9.64
CA ARG A 114 -12.05 7.86 10.76
C ARG A 114 -11.32 7.72 12.10
N ASP A 115 -10.68 6.58 12.34
CA ASP A 115 -9.95 6.32 13.58
C ASP A 115 -8.79 7.32 13.77
N VAL A 116 -8.06 7.66 12.70
CA VAL A 116 -6.94 8.60 12.80
C VAL A 116 -7.43 10.02 13.08
N LEU A 117 -8.54 10.47 12.48
CA LEU A 117 -9.15 11.77 12.76
C LEU A 117 -9.61 11.87 14.22
N ILE A 118 -10.39 10.88 14.68
CA ILE A 118 -10.85 10.81 16.09
C ILE A 118 -9.65 10.83 17.04
N SER A 119 -8.58 10.09 16.72
CA SER A 119 -7.39 10.05 17.58
C SER A 119 -6.68 11.40 17.66
N ASN A 120 -6.78 12.25 16.64
CA ASN A 120 -6.22 13.61 16.63
C ASN A 120 -7.21 14.68 17.12
N GLY A 121 -8.46 14.31 17.39
CA GLY A 121 -9.51 15.27 17.73
C GLY A 121 -9.85 16.21 16.58
N LEU A 122 -9.69 15.73 15.34
CA LEU A 122 -9.99 16.50 14.12
C LEU A 122 -11.33 16.05 13.53
N ASP A 123 -12.06 17.01 12.98
CA ASP A 123 -13.23 16.78 12.15
C ASP A 123 -12.84 16.72 10.66
N THR A 124 -13.73 16.17 9.82
CA THR A 124 -13.45 15.93 8.39
C THR A 124 -13.32 17.22 7.57
N ASP A 125 -13.93 18.32 8.02
CA ASP A 125 -13.88 19.63 7.38
C ASP A 125 -12.56 20.38 7.63
N GLU A 126 -11.74 19.89 8.57
CA GLU A 126 -10.38 20.38 8.82
C GLU A 126 -9.33 19.75 7.89
N ILE A 127 -9.76 18.86 6.97
CA ILE A 127 -8.88 18.12 6.07
C ILE A 127 -8.96 18.68 4.65
N ASP A 128 -7.91 19.37 4.21
CA ASP A 128 -7.81 19.90 2.85
C ASP A 128 -7.63 18.81 1.78
N TRP A 129 -6.91 17.73 2.12
CA TRP A 129 -6.51 16.70 1.16
C TRP A 129 -6.53 15.30 1.77
N VAL A 130 -7.10 14.36 1.02
CA VAL A 130 -6.97 12.92 1.26
C VAL A 130 -6.09 12.34 0.16
N ILE A 131 -4.94 11.75 0.52
CA ILE A 131 -3.98 11.16 -0.42
C ILE A 131 -3.96 9.63 -0.21
N PRO A 132 -4.87 8.87 -0.85
CA PRO A 132 -4.93 7.42 -0.68
C PRO A 132 -3.87 6.70 -1.53
N HIS A 133 -3.59 5.43 -1.21
CA HIS A 133 -2.95 4.54 -2.17
C HIS A 133 -3.87 4.36 -3.40
N GLN A 134 -3.35 4.70 -4.58
CA GLN A 134 -4.15 4.85 -5.81
C GLN A 134 -4.22 3.54 -6.62
N ALA A 135 -4.74 2.46 -6.02
CA ALA A 135 -4.88 1.18 -6.72
C ALA A 135 -5.92 1.21 -7.86
N ASN A 136 -6.98 2.02 -7.72
CA ASN A 136 -8.02 2.18 -8.73
C ASN A 136 -8.79 3.49 -8.51
N LEU A 137 -9.17 4.20 -9.58
CA LEU A 137 -9.95 5.43 -9.49
C LEU A 137 -11.28 5.26 -8.71
N ARG A 138 -11.90 4.08 -8.82
CA ARG A 138 -13.13 3.75 -8.06
C ARG A 138 -12.92 3.75 -6.56
N ILE A 139 -11.72 3.39 -6.10
CA ILE A 139 -11.35 3.37 -4.68
C ILE A 139 -11.16 4.81 -4.19
N ILE A 140 -10.48 5.64 -4.99
CA ILE A 140 -10.26 7.05 -4.70
C ILE A 140 -11.62 7.75 -4.52
N ASN A 141 -12.51 7.61 -5.51
CA ASN A 141 -13.85 8.20 -5.48
C ASN A 141 -14.76 7.68 -4.35
N ALA A 142 -14.43 6.54 -3.73
CA ALA A 142 -15.22 5.98 -2.64
C ALA A 142 -14.73 6.40 -1.25
N VAL A 143 -13.49 6.89 -1.14
CA VAL A 143 -12.83 7.21 0.13
C VAL A 143 -12.56 8.71 0.28
N SER A 144 -12.39 9.42 -0.83
CA SER A 144 -12.32 10.89 -0.89
C SER A 144 -13.72 11.49 -0.92
#